data_AF-A0A2G7GZM2-F1
#
_entry.id   AF-A0A2G7GZM2-F1
#
_cell.length_a   1.000
_cell.length_b   1.000
_cell.length_c   1.000
_cell.angle_alpha   90.00
_cell.angle_beta   90.00
_cell.angle_gamma   90.00
#
_symmetry.space_group_name_H-M   'P 1'
#
loop_
_entity.id
_entity.type
_entity.pdbx_description
1 polymer ?
#
loop_
_entity_poly.entity_id
_entity_poly.type
_entity_poly.pdbx_seq_one_letter_code
_entity_poly.pdbx_strand_id
1 'polypeptide(L)'
;MSLPHLHAALNRTDWAALAEQKGALAEHVAAARLAHAGLAAEGHDSAADLALDHAHDLDGILHWMDALMDAAQQDGFPVVFLTTTE
;
A
#
# COMPACT_ATOMS: atom_id res chain seq x y z
N MET A 1 9.38 1.57 -21.81
CA MET A 1 10.24 0.61 -21.09
C MET A 1 10.03 -0.75 -21.75
N SER A 2 11.08 -1.52 -22.09
CA SER A 2 10.90 -2.82 -22.76
C SER A 2 10.67 -3.94 -21.73
N LEU A 3 9.94 -4.97 -22.13
CA LEU A 3 9.57 -6.14 -21.30
C LEU A 3 10.77 -6.78 -20.55
N PRO A 4 11.97 -6.92 -21.16
CA PRO A 4 13.15 -7.45 -20.47
C PRO A 4 13.62 -6.58 -19.30
N HIS A 5 13.50 -5.25 -19.40
CA HIS A 5 13.94 -4.34 -18.32
C HIS A 5 13.00 -4.42 -17.12
N LEU A 6 11.70 -4.59 -17.34
CA LEU A 6 10.72 -4.82 -16.28
C LEU A 6 11.01 -6.15 -15.55
N HIS A 7 11.20 -7.22 -16.31
CA HIS A 7 11.53 -8.53 -15.73
C HIS A 7 12.85 -8.49 -14.92
N ALA A 8 13.87 -7.80 -15.42
CA ALA A 8 15.13 -7.61 -14.71
C ALA A 8 15.01 -6.71 -13.46
N ALA A 9 14.06 -5.79 -13.43
CA ALA A 9 13.74 -5.01 -12.23
C ALA A 9 13.07 -5.91 -11.18
N LEU A 10 12.03 -6.65 -11.57
CA LEU A 10 11.28 -7.56 -10.70
C LEU A 10 12.16 -8.66 -10.08
N ASN A 11 13.12 -9.20 -10.84
CA ASN A 11 14.07 -10.18 -10.31
C ASN A 11 15.06 -9.62 -9.28
N ARG A 12 15.30 -8.30 -9.30
CA ARG A 12 16.20 -7.62 -8.35
C ARG A 12 15.44 -7.00 -7.19
N THR A 13 14.11 -7.01 -7.22
CA THR A 13 13.27 -6.51 -6.13
C THR A 13 13.49 -7.37 -4.89
N ASP A 14 13.76 -6.71 -3.77
CA ASP A 14 13.66 -7.34 -2.46
C ASP A 14 12.18 -7.39 -2.07
N TRP A 15 11.56 -8.55 -2.32
CA TRP A 15 10.14 -8.76 -2.09
C TRP A 15 9.76 -8.76 -0.61
N ALA A 16 10.68 -9.11 0.29
CA ALA A 16 10.44 -9.06 1.72
C ALA A 16 10.39 -7.60 2.19
N ALA A 17 11.36 -6.78 1.78
CA ALA A 17 11.35 -5.35 2.08
C ALA A 17 10.12 -4.64 1.48
N LEU A 18 9.70 -5.02 0.27
CA LEU A 18 8.48 -4.47 -0.34
C LEU A 18 7.23 -4.84 0.48
N ALA A 19 7.13 -6.07 0.96
CA ALA A 19 6.01 -6.52 1.78
C ALA A 19 5.96 -5.80 3.14
N GLU A 20 7.11 -5.55 3.77
CA GLU A 20 7.22 -4.72 4.98
C GLU A 20 6.75 -3.29 4.73
N GLN A 21 7.20 -2.68 3.63
CA GLN A 21 6.76 -1.33 3.25
C GLN A 21 5.26 -1.26 3.00
N LYS A 22 4.68 -2.28 2.36
CA LYS A 22 3.24 -2.38 2.15
C LYS A 22 2.50 -2.47 3.49
N GLY A 23 2.99 -3.29 4.43
CA GLY A 23 2.42 -3.40 5.77
C GLY A 23 2.43 -2.07 6.51
N ALA A 24 3.58 -1.38 6.53
CA ALA A 24 3.70 -0.06 7.13
C ALA A 24 2.75 0.96 6.47
N LEU A 25 2.64 0.96 5.14
CA LEU A 25 1.72 1.83 4.42
C LEU A 25 0.25 1.57 4.79
N ALA A 26 -0.14 0.30 4.96
CA ALA A 26 -1.49 -0.07 5.41
C ALA A 26 -1.80 0.47 6.81
N GLU A 27 -0.83 0.45 7.71
CA GLU A 27 -0.96 1.07 9.04
C GLU A 27 -1.14 2.60 8.95
N HIS A 28 -0.44 3.27 8.03
CA HIS A 28 -0.59 4.71 7.81
C HIS A 28 -1.98 5.06 7.27
N VAL A 29 -2.52 4.26 6.34
CA VAL A 29 -3.90 4.41 5.85
C VAL A 29 -4.91 4.25 6.98
N ALA A 30 -4.74 3.21 7.81
CA ALA A 30 -5.61 2.99 8.97
C ALA A 30 -5.55 4.18 9.94
N ALA A 31 -4.36 4.73 10.20
CA ALA A 31 -4.19 5.91 11.05
C ALA A 31 -4.85 7.16 10.45
N ALA A 32 -4.74 7.40 9.14
CA ALA A 32 -5.39 8.51 8.46
C ALA A 32 -6.93 8.42 8.54
N ARG A 33 -7.50 7.22 8.35
CA ARG A 33 -8.94 6.98 8.52
C ARG A 33 -9.40 7.21 9.96
N LEU A 34 -8.60 6.82 10.94
CA LEU A 34 -8.89 7.07 12.36
C LEU A 34 -8.88 8.59 12.66
N ALA A 35 -7.90 9.32 12.12
CA ALA A 35 -7.81 10.76 12.25
C ALA A 35 -9.01 11.48 11.62
N HIS A 36 -9.43 11.07 10.42
CA HIS A 36 -10.67 11.56 9.80
C HIS A 36 -11.88 11.33 10.71
N ALA A 37 -12.04 10.13 11.27
CA ALA A 37 -13.17 9.81 12.14
C ALA A 37 -13.18 10.68 13.42
N GLY A 38 -12.02 10.94 14.02
CA GLY A 38 -11.89 11.83 15.17
C GLY A 38 -12.24 13.29 14.83
N LEU A 39 -11.68 13.81 13.74
CA LEU A 39 -11.91 15.18 13.29
C LEU A 39 -13.37 15.43 12.88
N ALA A 40 -13.99 14.46 12.20
CA ALA A 40 -15.40 14.51 11.84
C ALA A 40 -16.31 14.51 13.08
N ALA A 41 -15.98 13.71 14.11
CA ALA A 41 -16.73 13.68 15.36
C ALA A 41 -16.63 15.01 16.14
N GLU A 42 -15.53 15.74 15.99
CA GLU A 42 -15.31 17.06 16.59
C GLU A 42 -15.91 18.22 15.79
N GLY A 43 -16.44 17.97 14.59
CA GLY A 43 -16.99 19.00 13.69
C GLY A 43 -15.92 19.80 12.93
N HIS A 44 -14.70 19.28 12.83
CA HIS A 44 -13.60 19.87 12.07
C HIS A 44 -13.65 19.42 10.60
N ASP A 45 -14.74 19.72 9.89
CA ASP A 45 -15.07 19.16 8.56
C ASP A 45 -13.92 19.32 7.55
N SER A 46 -13.34 20.52 7.43
CA SER A 46 -12.23 20.75 6.48
C SER A 46 -10.95 19.96 6.80
N ALA A 47 -10.69 19.67 8.07
CA ALA A 47 -9.53 18.87 8.47
C ALA A 47 -9.81 17.37 8.32
N ALA A 48 -11.06 16.96 8.56
CA ALA A 48 -11.52 15.61 8.31
C ALA A 48 -11.40 15.28 6.82
N ASP A 49 -11.94 16.11 5.93
CA ASP A 49 -11.88 15.90 4.48
C ASP A 49 -10.43 15.74 3.99
N LEU A 50 -9.50 16.57 4.48
CA LEU A 50 -8.09 16.45 4.14
C LEU A 50 -7.48 15.11 4.59
N ALA A 51 -7.85 14.62 5.77
CA ALA A 51 -7.40 13.32 6.26
C ALA A 51 -7.99 12.16 5.43
N LEU A 52 -9.22 12.30 4.93
CA LEU A 52 -9.86 11.33 4.06
C LEU A 52 -9.22 11.28 2.67
N ASP A 53 -8.95 12.45 2.08
CA ASP A 53 -8.24 12.56 0.80
C ASP A 53 -6.85 11.93 0.91
N HIS A 54 -6.13 12.21 2.00
CA HIS A 54 -4.83 11.59 2.25
C HIS A 54 -4.92 10.06 2.36
N ALA A 55 -5.93 9.53 3.05
CA ALA A 55 -6.16 8.09 3.12
C ALA A 55 -6.45 7.48 1.74
N HIS A 56 -7.19 8.19 0.88
CA HIS A 56 -7.53 7.75 -0.47
C HIS A 56 -6.30 7.68 -1.39
N ASP A 57 -5.41 8.68 -1.33
CA ASP A 57 -4.16 8.68 -2.10
C ASP A 57 -3.28 7.48 -1.74
N LEU A 58 -3.17 7.19 -0.44
CA LEU A 58 -2.38 6.07 0.08
C LEU A 58 -3.03 4.71 -0.25
N ASP A 59 -4.36 4.60 -0.23
CA ASP A 59 -5.09 3.41 -0.70
C ASP A 59 -4.77 3.08 -2.16
N GLY A 60 -4.67 4.10 -3.02
CA GLY A 60 -4.31 3.92 -4.42
C GLY A 60 -2.94 3.28 -4.58
N ILE A 61 -1.97 3.67 -3.74
CA ILE A 61 -0.63 3.08 -3.72
C ILE A 61 -0.69 1.64 -3.21
N LEU A 62 -1.43 1.35 -2.14
CA LEU A 62 -1.60 -0.02 -1.65
C LEU A 62 -2.18 -0.94 -2.72
N HIS A 63 -3.23 -0.49 -3.40
CA HIS A 63 -3.86 -1.26 -4.46
C HIS A 63 -2.90 -1.53 -5.62
N TRP A 64 -2.07 -0.55 -5.98
CA TRP A 64 -1.03 -0.74 -6.99
C TRP A 64 0.03 -1.76 -6.54
N MET A 65 0.46 -1.72 -5.27
CA MET A 65 1.41 -2.69 -4.71
C MET A 65 0.81 -4.10 -4.70
N ASP A 66 -0.45 -4.25 -4.33
CA ASP A 66 -1.19 -5.52 -4.41
C ASP A 66 -1.18 -6.08 -5.84
N ALA A 67 -1.62 -5.28 -6.81
CA ALA A 67 -1.68 -5.70 -8.20
C ALA A 67 -0.29 -6.08 -8.77
N LEU A 68 0.76 -5.35 -8.38
CA LEU A 68 2.14 -5.66 -8.75
C LEU A 68 2.61 -7.00 -8.17
N MET A 69 2.36 -7.21 -6.88
CA MET A 69 2.75 -8.44 -6.17
C MET A 69 1.99 -9.65 -6.71
N ASP A 70 0.69 -9.52 -6.97
CA ASP A 70 -0.14 -10.57 -7.58
C ASP A 70 0.34 -10.94 -8.98
N ALA A 71 0.60 -9.95 -9.83
CA ALA A 71 1.11 -10.18 -11.18
C ALA A 71 2.50 -10.84 -11.16
N ALA A 72 3.39 -10.36 -10.28
CA ALA A 72 4.73 -10.95 -10.14
C ALA A 72 4.67 -12.39 -9.62
N GLN A 73 3.76 -12.70 -8.70
CA GLN A 73 3.57 -14.07 -8.24
C GLN A 73 3.07 -14.99 -9.36
N GLN A 74 2.12 -14.52 -10.18
CA GLN A 74 1.62 -15.27 -11.35
C GLN A 74 2.72 -15.55 -12.38
N ASP A 75 3.66 -14.63 -12.54
CA ASP A 75 4.82 -14.77 -13.41
C ASP A 75 5.97 -15.59 -12.78
N GLY A 76 5.80 -16.09 -11.55
CA GLY A 76 6.74 -16.98 -10.87
C GLY A 76 7.87 -16.28 -10.10
N PHE A 77 7.77 -14.97 -9.85
CA PHE A 77 8.72 -14.25 -8.99
C PHE A 77 8.53 -14.65 -7.52
N PRO A 78 9.59 -14.61 -6.70
CA PRO A 78 9.57 -15.04 -5.29
C PRO A 78 8.95 -13.97 -4.38
N VAL A 79 7.70 -13.60 -4.66
CA VAL A 79 6.95 -12.60 -3.89
C VAL A 79 6.68 -13.12 -2.47
N VAL A 80 6.91 -12.27 -1.47
CA VAL A 80 6.67 -12.57 -0.05
C VAL A 80 5.41 -11.85 0.39
N PHE A 81 4.51 -12.54 1.08
CA PHE A 81 3.35 -11.93 1.72
C PHE A 81 3.51 -12.03 3.23
N LEU A 82 3.45 -10.88 3.92
CA LEU A 82 3.40 -10.87 5.37
C LEU A 82 1.98 -11.26 5.80
N THR A 83 1.82 -12.50 6.25
CA THR A 83 0.59 -12.91 6.94
C THR A 83 0.71 -12.46 8.39
N THR A 84 -0.11 -11.50 8.81
CA THR A 84 -0.31 -11.23 10.24
C THR A 84 -1.01 -12.46 10.81
N THR A 85 -0.28 -13.33 11.52
CA THR A 85 -0.90 -14.34 12.38
C THR A 85 -1.68 -13.60 13.46
N GLU A 86 -3.01 -13.77 13.43
CA GLU A 86 -3.97 -13.29 14.44
C GLU A 86 -3.65 -13.83 15.85
#